data_AF-A0A7X9FNG3-F1
#
_entry.id   AF-A0A7X9FNG3-F1
#
_cell.length_a   1.000
_cell.length_b   1.000
_cell.length_c   1.000
_cell.angle_alpha   90.00
_cell.angle_beta   90.00
_cell.angle_gamma   90.00
#
_symmetry.space_group_name_H-M   'P 1'
#
loop_
_entity.id
_entity.type
_entity.pdbx_description
1 polymer ?
#
loop_
_entity_poly.entity_id
_entity_poly.type
_entity_poly.pdbx_seq_one_letter_code
_entity_poly.pdbx_strand_id
1 'polypeptide(L)'
;MTPTRKKILVVSLSLGVLAVTALLLLRLLVDPAAFTPLVTGFVQQATGLTLSIPGGLRLSLFPSLGVEMDQASIGDLPGFPGETFAEVEKASIQVRPLPLFSGRLEVIGVRVQGLRVRLIRDKDGRENWKALPIAKVEVRKDVVVVTKTDGQTSSFRYLVENARLAGSEVRFEDRAADTVFSLTNIAFSAGGIEPGRPFAAEMSLSATSARPEVRARVDLSGKTMVDPSA
;
A
#
# COMPACT_ATOMS: atom_id res chain seq x y z
N MET A 1 22.17 -40.30 27.97
CA MET A 1 21.24 -39.15 27.80
C MET A 1 20.49 -38.98 29.11
N THR A 2 20.71 -37.90 29.88
CA THR A 2 20.06 -37.72 31.18
C THR A 2 18.53 -37.57 31.01
N PRO A 3 17.73 -38.05 31.97
CA PRO A 3 16.25 -38.04 31.88
C PRO A 3 15.66 -36.65 31.64
N THR A 4 16.37 -35.60 32.08
CA THR A 4 16.05 -34.18 31.83
C THR A 4 16.17 -33.79 30.36
N ARG A 5 17.20 -34.27 29.62
CA ARG A 5 17.36 -33.98 28.19
C ARG A 5 16.27 -34.63 27.33
N LYS A 6 15.83 -35.85 27.68
CA LYS A 6 14.69 -36.50 27.01
C LYS A 6 13.38 -35.73 27.24
N LYS A 7 13.12 -35.27 28.47
CA LYS A 7 11.92 -34.48 28.80
C LYS A 7 11.89 -33.14 28.07
N ILE A 8 13.01 -32.42 28.02
CA ILE A 8 13.11 -31.15 27.28
C ILE A 8 12.89 -31.38 25.78
N LEU A 9 13.50 -32.42 25.20
CA LEU A 9 13.31 -32.75 23.79
C LEU A 9 11.85 -33.07 23.45
N VAL A 10 11.17 -33.85 24.31
CA VAL A 10 9.75 -34.19 24.13
C VAL A 10 8.88 -32.94 24.25
N VAL A 11 9.10 -32.08 25.25
CA VAL A 11 8.35 -30.83 25.42
C VAL A 11 8.56 -29.90 24.23
N SER A 12 9.80 -29.72 23.76
CA SER A 12 10.09 -28.89 22.59
C SER A 12 9.46 -29.45 21.31
N LEU A 13 9.50 -30.78 21.12
CA LEU A 13 8.89 -31.43 19.96
C LEU A 13 7.36 -31.34 20.00
N SER A 14 6.75 -31.58 21.15
CA SER A 14 5.30 -31.44 21.34
C SER A 14 4.84 -29.99 21.13
N LEU A 15 5.59 -29.00 21.60
CA LEU A 15 5.28 -27.59 21.37
C LEU A 15 5.42 -27.22 19.88
N GLY A 16 6.42 -27.78 19.20
CA GLY A 16 6.58 -27.63 17.74
C GLY A 16 5.41 -28.23 16.96
N VAL A 17 4.97 -29.44 17.30
CA VAL A 17 3.81 -30.09 16.68
C VAL A 17 2.53 -29.29 16.92
N LEU A 18 2.32 -28.79 18.14
CA LEU A 18 1.19 -27.93 18.48
C LEU A 18 1.19 -26.64 17.65
N ALA A 19 2.35 -25.99 17.49
CA ALA A 19 2.49 -24.78 16.68
C ALA A 19 2.18 -25.05 15.20
N VAL A 20 2.73 -26.13 14.62
CA VAL A 20 2.44 -26.51 13.23
C VAL A 20 0.96 -26.82 13.03
N THR A 21 0.34 -27.51 13.99
CA THR A 21 -1.10 -27.85 13.94
C THR A 21 -1.96 -26.59 14.01
N ALA A 22 -1.63 -25.65 14.90
CA ALA A 22 -2.30 -24.36 15.00
C ALA A 22 -2.15 -23.53 13.71
N LEU A 23 -0.97 -23.53 13.08
CA LEU A 23 -0.74 -22.88 11.78
C LEU A 23 -1.58 -23.52 10.66
N LEU A 24 -1.65 -24.85 10.61
CA LEU A 24 -2.47 -25.58 9.63
C LEU A 24 -3.95 -25.27 9.83
N LEU A 25 -4.44 -25.27 11.07
CA LEU A 25 -5.82 -24.91 11.39
C LEU A 25 -6.11 -23.45 11.04
N LEU A 26 -5.23 -22.51 11.37
CA LEU A 26 -5.39 -21.10 11.02
C LEU A 26 -5.50 -20.93 9.50
N ARG A 27 -4.68 -21.65 8.72
CA ARG A 27 -4.75 -21.61 7.25
C ARG A 27 -6.04 -22.20 6.69
N LEU A 28 -6.64 -23.18 7.37
CA LEU A 28 -7.91 -23.81 6.96
C LEU A 28 -9.14 -23.00 7.39
N LEU A 29 -9.05 -22.22 8.48
CA LEU A 29 -10.16 -21.48 9.05
C LEU A 29 -10.26 -20.03 8.53
N VAL A 30 -9.19 -19.47 7.98
CA VAL A 30 -9.15 -18.10 7.46
C VAL A 30 -9.54 -18.09 5.99
N ASP A 31 -10.81 -17.79 5.71
CA ASP A 31 -11.31 -17.54 4.35
C ASP A 31 -10.90 -16.12 3.89
N PRO A 32 -10.04 -15.96 2.88
CA PRO A 32 -9.65 -14.65 2.37
C PRO A 32 -10.83 -13.83 1.83
N ALA A 33 -11.88 -14.49 1.33
CA ALA A 33 -13.05 -13.82 0.78
C ALA A 33 -13.85 -13.06 1.85
N ALA A 34 -13.81 -13.50 3.10
CA ALA A 34 -14.47 -12.84 4.22
C ALA A 34 -13.83 -11.49 4.59
N PHE A 35 -12.58 -11.23 4.18
CA PHE A 35 -11.86 -10.00 4.48
C PHE A 35 -12.08 -8.90 3.45
N THR A 36 -12.46 -9.24 2.22
CA THR A 36 -12.72 -8.25 1.16
C THR A 36 -13.71 -7.16 1.60
N PRO A 37 -14.88 -7.47 2.19
CA PRO A 37 -15.83 -6.45 2.64
C PRO A 37 -15.28 -5.54 3.75
N LEU A 38 -14.39 -6.06 4.60
CA LEU A 38 -13.77 -5.28 5.67
C LEU A 38 -12.79 -4.24 5.09
N VAL A 39 -11.97 -4.64 4.11
CA VAL A 39 -11.01 -3.74 3.46
C VAL A 39 -11.72 -2.70 2.61
N THR A 40 -12.70 -3.10 1.79
CA THR A 40 -13.46 -2.16 0.96
C THR A 40 -14.28 -1.21 1.83
N GLY A 41 -14.89 -1.70 2.92
CA GLY A 41 -15.60 -0.88 3.90
C GLY A 41 -14.69 0.11 4.61
N PHE A 42 -13.48 -0.29 5.01
CA PHE A 42 -12.49 0.62 5.61
C PHE A 42 -12.08 1.73 4.63
N VAL A 43 -11.79 1.39 3.37
CA VAL A 43 -11.43 2.38 2.34
C VAL A 43 -12.59 3.34 2.08
N GLN A 44 -13.82 2.83 1.99
CA GLN A 44 -15.02 3.66 1.86
C GLN A 44 -15.19 4.60 3.05
N GLN A 45 -14.99 4.14 4.28
CA GLN A 45 -15.10 4.99 5.48
C GLN A 45 -13.97 6.03 5.56
N ALA A 46 -12.74 5.64 5.24
CA ALA A 46 -11.57 6.50 5.35
C ALA A 46 -11.50 7.54 4.23
N THR A 47 -11.92 7.18 3.02
CA THR A 47 -11.74 8.01 1.82
C THR A 47 -13.04 8.40 1.14
N GLY A 48 -14.17 7.82 1.51
CA GLY A 48 -15.43 7.99 0.76
C GLY A 48 -15.45 7.32 -0.61
N LEU A 49 -14.40 6.57 -0.99
CA LEU A 49 -14.25 5.97 -2.30
C LEU A 49 -14.61 4.48 -2.31
N THR A 50 -15.34 4.07 -3.35
CA THR A 50 -15.70 2.68 -3.56
C THR A 50 -14.52 1.92 -4.17
N LEU A 51 -13.96 1.00 -3.38
CA LEU A 51 -12.92 0.07 -3.83
C LEU A 51 -13.56 -1.24 -4.33
N SER A 52 -13.21 -1.63 -5.57
CA SER A 52 -13.52 -2.94 -6.13
C SER A 52 -12.25 -3.80 -6.22
N ILE A 53 -12.35 -5.10 -5.94
CA ILE A 53 -11.21 -6.04 -5.94
C ILE A 53 -11.62 -7.36 -6.61
N PRO A 54 -11.91 -7.36 -7.94
CA PRO A 54 -12.31 -8.57 -8.68
C PRO A 54 -11.30 -9.72 -8.62
N GLY A 55 -10.00 -9.42 -8.54
CA GLY A 55 -8.95 -10.43 -8.41
C GLY A 55 -8.87 -11.07 -7.01
N GLY A 56 -9.63 -10.54 -6.06
CA GLY A 56 -9.69 -11.02 -4.69
C GLY A 56 -8.54 -10.55 -3.81
N LEU A 57 -8.60 -10.97 -2.55
CA LEU A 57 -7.63 -10.66 -1.52
C LEU A 57 -6.96 -11.95 -1.07
N ARG A 58 -5.64 -11.93 -0.91
CA ARG A 58 -4.84 -13.03 -0.36
C ARG A 58 -4.22 -12.62 0.96
N LEU A 59 -4.29 -13.52 1.93
CA LEU A 59 -3.67 -13.35 3.24
C LEU A 59 -2.45 -14.27 3.33
N SER A 60 -1.36 -13.71 3.85
CA SER A 60 -0.17 -14.47 4.23
C SER A 60 -0.05 -14.46 5.75
N LEU A 61 -0.04 -15.63 6.36
CA LEU A 61 0.03 -15.80 7.81
C LEU A 61 1.27 -16.63 8.14
N PHE A 62 2.32 -15.94 8.65
CA PHE A 62 3.64 -16.47 9.04
C PHE A 62 4.62 -16.73 7.87
N PRO A 63 5.92 -16.36 8.00
CA PRO A 63 6.57 -15.69 9.15
C PRO A 63 6.18 -14.20 9.33
N SER A 64 5.59 -13.59 8.30
CA SER A 64 5.01 -12.25 8.33
C SER A 64 3.48 -12.31 8.20
N LEU A 65 2.79 -11.24 8.60
CA LEU A 65 1.38 -11.03 8.29
C LEU A 65 1.29 -10.15 7.05
N GLY A 66 0.68 -10.66 5.99
CA GLY A 66 0.59 -9.94 4.72
C GLY A 66 -0.83 -9.91 4.18
N VAL A 67 -1.19 -8.78 3.58
CA VAL A 67 -2.40 -8.62 2.78
C VAL A 67 -1.96 -8.29 1.37
N GLU A 68 -2.51 -9.00 0.40
CA GLU A 68 -2.28 -8.79 -1.03
C GLU A 68 -3.63 -8.67 -1.73
N MET A 69 -3.77 -7.66 -2.57
CA MET A 69 -4.93 -7.43 -3.41
C MET A 69 -4.51 -7.55 -4.88
N ASP A 70 -5.33 -8.26 -5.65
CA ASP A 70 -5.15 -8.39 -7.09
C ASP A 70 -6.27 -7.65 -7.82
N GLN A 71 -5.91 -6.95 -8.91
CA GLN A 71 -6.83 -6.25 -9.81
C GLN A 71 -7.79 -5.32 -9.06
N ALA A 72 -7.26 -4.43 -8.21
CA ALA A 72 -8.10 -3.51 -7.45
C ALA A 72 -8.33 -2.20 -8.22
N SER A 73 -9.51 -1.59 -8.08
CA SER A 73 -9.85 -0.33 -8.75
C SER A 73 -10.73 0.57 -7.89
N ILE A 74 -10.48 1.87 -7.96
CA ILE A 74 -11.36 2.92 -7.48
C ILE A 74 -12.16 3.43 -8.68
N GLY A 75 -13.49 3.35 -8.55
CA GLY A 75 -14.44 3.73 -9.59
C GLY A 75 -14.47 5.23 -9.89
N ASP A 76 -15.56 5.65 -10.50
CA ASP A 76 -15.80 7.05 -10.85
C ASP A 76 -15.91 7.95 -9.62
N LEU A 77 -15.40 9.17 -9.77
CA LEU A 77 -15.50 10.21 -8.76
C LEU A 77 -16.71 11.09 -9.02
N PRO A 78 -17.28 11.74 -7.99
CA PRO A 78 -18.37 12.69 -8.17
C PRO A 78 -18.03 13.72 -9.25
N GLY A 79 -18.89 13.81 -10.27
CA GLY A 79 -18.70 14.71 -11.42
C GLY A 79 -17.94 14.11 -12.61
N PHE A 80 -17.47 12.86 -12.53
CA PHE A 80 -16.74 12.16 -13.59
C PHE A 80 -17.26 10.73 -13.81
N PRO A 81 -18.56 10.55 -14.11
CA PRO A 81 -19.18 9.23 -14.20
C PRO A 81 -18.59 8.37 -15.34
N GLY A 82 -18.44 7.08 -15.08
CA GLY A 82 -17.92 6.11 -16.05
C GLY A 82 -16.41 6.15 -16.28
N GLU A 83 -15.69 7.00 -15.55
CA GLU A 83 -14.23 7.15 -15.68
C GLU A 83 -13.54 6.54 -14.46
N THR A 84 -12.87 5.40 -14.61
CA THR A 84 -12.05 4.81 -13.53
C THR A 84 -10.95 5.78 -13.14
N PHE A 85 -10.94 6.17 -11.85
CA PHE A 85 -9.95 7.10 -11.33
C PHE A 85 -8.57 6.45 -11.17
N ALA A 86 -8.54 5.27 -10.54
CA ALA A 86 -7.30 4.55 -10.28
C ALA A 86 -7.53 3.05 -10.29
N GLU A 87 -6.56 2.30 -10.78
CA GLU A 87 -6.54 0.84 -10.74
C GLU A 87 -5.13 0.32 -10.52
N VAL A 88 -5.02 -0.88 -9.97
CA VAL A 88 -3.74 -1.51 -9.65
C VAL A 88 -3.84 -3.00 -9.95
N GLU A 89 -2.84 -3.51 -10.68
CA GLU A 89 -2.78 -4.94 -10.99
C GLU A 89 -2.53 -5.77 -9.73
N LYS A 90 -1.63 -5.29 -8.87
CA LYS A 90 -1.30 -5.96 -7.61
C LYS A 90 -0.75 -4.98 -6.59
N ALA A 91 -1.30 -5.02 -5.38
CA ALA A 91 -0.73 -4.30 -4.24
C ALA A 91 -0.62 -5.23 -3.04
N SER A 92 0.47 -5.11 -2.28
CA SER A 92 0.63 -5.88 -1.04
C SER A 92 1.35 -5.09 0.04
N ILE A 93 0.96 -5.38 1.27
CA ILE A 93 1.58 -4.88 2.48
C ILE A 93 1.92 -6.07 3.37
N GLN A 94 3.11 -6.06 3.94
CA GLN A 94 3.57 -7.09 4.88
C GLN A 94 4.02 -6.43 6.17
N VAL A 95 3.63 -6.99 7.31
CA VAL A 95 3.93 -6.47 8.64
C VAL A 95 4.46 -7.58 9.56
N ARG A 96 5.23 -7.18 10.57
CA ARG A 96 5.73 -8.08 11.62
C ARG A 96 4.60 -8.40 12.60
N PRO A 97 4.37 -9.68 12.97
CA PRO A 97 3.31 -10.04 13.92
C PRO A 97 3.63 -9.63 15.37
N LEU A 98 4.87 -9.83 15.82
CA LEU A 98 5.25 -9.61 17.23
C LEU A 98 5.00 -8.19 17.73
N PRO A 99 5.33 -7.12 16.98
CA PRO A 99 5.11 -5.74 17.43
C PRO A 99 3.64 -5.34 17.53
N LEU A 100 2.73 -6.01 16.80
CA LEU A 100 1.30 -5.71 16.83
C LEU A 100 0.69 -5.96 18.21
N PHE A 101 1.19 -6.95 18.95
CA PHE A 101 0.78 -7.20 20.34
C PHE A 101 1.13 -6.04 21.29
N SER A 102 2.06 -5.17 20.90
CA SER A 102 2.43 -3.95 21.62
C SER A 102 1.85 -2.67 20.98
N GLY A 103 0.94 -2.79 20.01
CA GLY A 103 0.37 -1.65 19.28
C GLY A 103 1.34 -0.92 18.35
N ARG A 104 2.45 -1.55 17.95
CA ARG A 104 3.40 -0.99 16.97
C ARG A 104 3.19 -1.65 15.60
N LEU A 105 3.07 -0.83 14.56
CA LEU A 105 2.92 -1.28 13.19
C LEU A 105 4.28 -1.25 12.48
N GLU A 106 4.95 -2.40 12.42
CA GLU A 106 6.21 -2.53 11.70
C GLU A 106 5.96 -3.18 10.33
N VAL A 107 5.98 -2.35 9.28
CA VAL A 107 5.79 -2.72 7.88
C VAL A 107 7.12 -3.20 7.29
N ILE A 108 7.19 -4.47 6.93
CA ILE A 108 8.35 -5.09 6.30
C ILE A 108 8.46 -4.63 4.84
N GLY A 109 7.32 -4.49 4.16
CA GLY A 109 7.32 -4.19 2.74
C GLY A 109 5.97 -3.69 2.25
N VAL A 110 6.01 -2.64 1.43
CA VAL A 110 4.90 -2.21 0.59
C VAL A 110 5.30 -2.43 -0.87
N ARG A 111 4.45 -3.13 -1.62
CA ARG A 111 4.64 -3.35 -3.05
C ARG A 111 3.39 -2.93 -3.80
N VAL A 112 3.58 -2.15 -4.86
CA VAL A 112 2.54 -1.75 -5.79
C VAL A 112 3.03 -2.02 -7.20
N GLN A 113 2.24 -2.71 -8.00
CA GLN A 113 2.57 -3.08 -9.36
C GLN A 113 1.42 -2.72 -10.29
N GLY A 114 1.75 -2.07 -11.41
CA GLY A 114 0.77 -1.74 -12.44
C GLY A 114 -0.27 -0.72 -11.97
N LEU A 115 0.12 0.25 -11.12
CA LEU A 115 -0.80 1.32 -10.70
C LEU A 115 -1.04 2.25 -11.87
N ARG A 116 -2.28 2.39 -12.32
CA ARG A 116 -2.71 3.34 -13.34
C ARG A 116 -3.64 4.37 -12.72
N VAL A 117 -3.29 5.65 -12.81
CA VAL A 117 -4.10 6.77 -12.29
C VAL A 117 -4.48 7.69 -13.43
N ARG A 118 -5.75 8.09 -13.50
CA ARG A 118 -6.25 9.04 -14.48
C ARG A 118 -6.73 10.32 -13.81
N LEU A 119 -6.02 11.40 -14.11
CA LEU A 119 -6.31 12.75 -13.65
C LEU A 119 -7.00 13.49 -14.79
N ILE A 120 -8.20 14.01 -14.57
CA ILE A 120 -9.00 14.68 -15.60
C ILE A 120 -9.33 16.08 -15.11
N ARG A 121 -8.96 17.09 -15.91
CA ARG A 121 -9.50 18.44 -15.83
C ARG A 121 -10.52 18.61 -16.96
N ASP A 122 -11.76 18.86 -16.59
CA ASP A 122 -12.86 19.05 -17.52
C ASP A 122 -12.87 20.47 -18.13
N LYS A 123 -13.65 20.69 -19.19
CA LYS A 123 -13.77 22.00 -19.85
C LYS A 123 -14.27 23.11 -18.92
N ASP A 124 -15.09 22.74 -17.94
CA ASP A 124 -15.59 23.64 -16.89
C ASP A 124 -14.56 23.90 -15.76
N GLY A 125 -13.31 23.42 -15.92
CA GLY A 125 -12.22 23.59 -14.95
C GLY A 125 -12.29 22.67 -13.73
N ARG A 126 -13.29 21.78 -13.67
CA ARG A 126 -13.41 20.77 -12.61
C ARG A 126 -12.31 19.73 -12.72
N GLU A 127 -11.80 19.26 -11.59
CA GLU A 127 -10.70 18.30 -11.52
C GLU A 127 -11.13 17.08 -10.71
N ASN A 128 -11.01 15.88 -11.26
CA ASN A 128 -11.52 14.67 -10.60
C ASN A 128 -10.79 14.41 -9.26
N TRP A 129 -9.49 14.68 -9.17
CA TRP A 129 -8.70 14.46 -7.96
C TRP A 129 -8.99 15.45 -6.82
N LYS A 130 -9.60 16.61 -7.09
CA LYS A 130 -10.01 17.56 -6.03
C LYS A 130 -11.25 17.08 -5.27
N ALA A 131 -12.03 16.20 -5.87
CA ALA A 131 -13.21 15.60 -5.24
C ALA A 131 -12.86 14.46 -4.27
N LEU A 132 -11.58 14.07 -4.16
CA LEU A 132 -11.14 13.02 -3.25
C LEU A 132 -11.32 13.48 -1.79
N PRO A 133 -12.17 12.82 -1.00
CA PRO A 133 -12.24 13.02 0.44
C PRO A 133 -11.00 12.35 1.06
N ILE A 134 -9.86 13.03 1.06
CA ILE A 134 -8.65 12.47 1.67
C ILE A 134 -8.78 12.64 3.19
N ALA A 135 -8.82 11.53 3.93
CA ALA A 135 -8.58 11.56 5.38
C ALA A 135 -7.34 12.41 5.66
N LYS A 136 -7.40 13.29 6.67
CA LYS A 136 -6.22 14.05 7.06
C LYS A 136 -5.21 13.07 7.66
N VAL A 137 -4.15 12.81 6.93
CA VAL A 137 -3.01 12.02 7.40
C VAL A 137 -1.94 13.00 7.84
N GLU A 138 -1.73 13.10 9.15
CA GLU A 138 -0.63 13.83 9.73
C GLU A 138 0.44 12.83 10.15
N VAL A 139 1.62 12.94 9.55
CA VAL A 139 2.80 12.23 10.02
C VAL A 139 3.46 13.12 11.06
N ARG A 140 3.55 12.62 12.30
CA ARG A 140 4.26 13.28 13.40
C ARG A 140 5.32 12.32 13.92
N LYS A 141 6.57 12.54 13.52
CA LYS A 141 7.73 11.70 13.82
C LYS A 141 7.54 10.27 13.32
N ASP A 142 7.52 9.32 14.25
CA ASP A 142 7.27 7.90 14.02
C ASP A 142 5.78 7.54 14.15
N VAL A 143 4.88 8.50 14.35
CA VAL A 143 3.45 8.29 14.52
C VAL A 143 2.68 8.82 13.32
N VAL A 144 1.93 7.94 12.66
CA VAL A 144 0.93 8.37 11.68
C VAL A 144 -0.38 8.56 12.42
N VAL A 145 -0.92 9.78 12.32
CA VAL A 145 -2.24 10.17 12.81
C VAL A 145 -3.16 10.24 11.61
N VAL A 146 -4.13 9.34 11.53
CA VAL A 146 -5.18 9.35 10.51
C VAL A 146 -6.44 9.89 11.15
N THR A 147 -6.85 11.09 10.75
CA THR A 147 -8.18 11.61 11.05
C THR A 147 -9.08 11.28 9.86
N LYS A 148 -9.96 10.29 10.09
CA LYS A 148 -10.96 9.86 9.13
C LYS A 148 -11.96 10.97 8.85
N THR A 149 -12.69 10.86 7.74
CA THR A 149 -13.72 11.82 7.31
C THR A 149 -14.87 11.97 8.31
N ASP A 150 -15.07 10.99 9.20
CA ASP A 150 -16.05 11.02 10.30
C ASP A 150 -15.55 11.72 11.59
N GLY A 151 -14.32 12.25 11.58
CA GLY A 151 -13.70 12.92 12.72
C GLY A 151 -12.98 11.98 13.70
N GLN A 152 -13.05 10.65 13.53
CA GLN A 152 -12.30 9.72 14.36
C GLN A 152 -10.81 9.78 14.04
N THR A 153 -9.99 9.84 15.08
CA THR A 153 -8.53 9.90 14.96
C THR A 153 -7.91 8.60 15.46
N SER A 154 -7.08 7.97 14.62
CA SER A 154 -6.29 6.79 14.97
C SER A 154 -4.81 7.13 14.85
N SER A 155 -4.00 6.69 15.80
CA SER A 155 -2.55 6.90 15.77
C SER A 155 -1.81 5.58 15.94
N PHE A 156 -0.78 5.37 15.14
CA PHE A 156 0.07 4.17 15.23
C PHE A 156 1.52 4.52 14.95
N ARG A 157 2.43 3.86 15.66
CA ARG A 157 3.86 3.95 15.35
C ARG A 157 4.17 3.13 14.12
N TYR A 158 4.82 3.73 13.13
CA TYR A 158 5.12 3.09 11.85
C TYR A 158 6.63 2.97 11.61
N LEU A 159 7.03 1.84 11.05
CA LEU A 159 8.34 1.62 10.45
C LEU A 159 8.10 0.93 9.12
N VAL A 160 8.68 1.42 8.02
CA VAL A 160 8.59 0.76 6.71
C VAL A 160 10.00 0.33 6.36
N GLU A 161 10.28 -0.96 6.16
CA GLU A 161 11.65 -1.38 5.79
C GLU A 161 11.88 -1.27 4.29
N ASN A 162 10.88 -1.63 3.48
CA ASN A 162 10.99 -1.66 2.02
C ASN A 162 9.75 -1.07 1.35
N ALA A 163 9.96 -0.31 0.29
CA ALA A 163 8.89 0.23 -0.55
C ALA A 163 9.25 0.01 -2.03
N ARG A 164 8.31 -0.54 -2.81
CA ARG A 164 8.49 -0.75 -4.24
C ARG A 164 7.22 -0.40 -5.02
N LEU A 165 7.39 0.41 -6.04
CA LEU A 165 6.41 0.74 -7.08
C LEU A 165 6.99 0.30 -8.42
N ALA A 166 6.23 -0.38 -9.27
CA ALA A 166 6.74 -0.80 -10.57
C ALA A 166 5.65 -0.81 -11.64
N GLY A 167 6.03 -0.40 -12.86
CA GLY A 167 5.15 -0.45 -14.02
C GLY A 167 3.93 0.47 -13.90
N SER A 168 4.07 1.57 -13.16
CA SER A 168 2.96 2.48 -12.89
C SER A 168 2.85 3.56 -13.95
N GLU A 169 1.64 4.07 -14.13
CA GLU A 169 1.29 5.11 -15.08
C GLU A 169 0.39 6.17 -14.43
N VAL A 170 0.65 7.43 -14.75
CA VAL A 170 -0.25 8.54 -14.45
C VAL A 170 -0.57 9.25 -15.75
N ARG A 171 -1.85 9.30 -16.12
CA ARG A 171 -2.33 10.03 -17.29
C ARG A 171 -3.10 11.26 -16.83
N PHE A 172 -2.64 12.43 -17.22
CA PHE A 172 -3.33 13.70 -17.02
C PHE A 172 -3.96 14.18 -18.33
N GLU A 173 -5.27 14.38 -18.30
CA GLU A 173 -6.09 14.84 -19.44
C GLU A 173 -6.65 16.21 -19.10
N ASP A 174 -6.18 17.25 -19.80
CA ASP A 174 -6.73 18.59 -19.73
C ASP A 174 -7.65 18.83 -20.93
N ARG A 175 -8.95 18.68 -20.71
CA ARG A 175 -9.99 18.85 -21.74
C ARG A 175 -10.22 20.32 -22.12
N ALA A 176 -9.84 21.25 -21.24
CA ALA A 176 -9.92 22.68 -21.53
C ALA A 176 -8.80 23.11 -22.50
N ALA A 177 -7.61 22.53 -22.33
CA ALA A 177 -6.44 22.80 -23.18
C ALA A 177 -6.25 21.79 -24.35
N ASP A 178 -7.18 20.84 -24.54
CA ASP A 178 -7.07 19.73 -25.50
C ASP A 178 -5.70 19.02 -25.45
N THR A 179 -5.22 18.77 -24.23
CA THR A 179 -3.86 18.28 -23.98
C THR A 179 -3.87 17.04 -23.10
N VAL A 180 -2.99 16.08 -23.44
CA VAL A 180 -2.75 14.87 -22.65
C VAL A 180 -1.27 14.77 -22.30
N PHE A 181 -1.00 14.55 -21.02
CA PHE A 181 0.32 14.25 -20.48
C PHE A 181 0.29 12.85 -19.87
N SER A 182 1.28 12.03 -20.20
CA SER A 182 1.41 10.68 -19.65
C SER A 182 2.77 10.51 -18.98
N LEU A 183 2.76 10.04 -17.75
CA LEU A 183 3.93 9.54 -17.05
C LEU A 183 3.81 8.01 -17.05
N THR A 184 4.75 7.33 -17.68
CA THR A 184 4.75 5.87 -17.86
C THR A 184 6.02 5.27 -17.29
N ASN A 185 6.05 3.95 -17.15
CA ASN A 185 7.19 3.21 -16.62
C ASN A 185 7.66 3.76 -15.27
N ILE A 186 6.73 4.26 -14.45
CA ILE A 186 7.04 4.79 -13.14
C ILE A 186 7.45 3.62 -12.26
N ALA A 187 8.69 3.65 -11.79
CA ALA A 187 9.21 2.72 -10.83
C ALA A 187 9.89 3.48 -9.70
N PHE A 188 9.72 2.97 -8.48
CA PHE A 188 10.38 3.47 -7.29
C PHE A 188 10.80 2.28 -6.45
N SER A 189 12.00 2.33 -5.89
CA SER A 189 12.43 1.37 -4.89
C SER A 189 13.27 2.03 -3.81
N ALA A 190 12.93 1.75 -2.57
CA ALA A 190 13.71 2.11 -1.41
C ALA A 190 13.72 0.94 -0.43
N GLY A 191 14.87 0.71 0.21
CA GLY A 191 15.08 -0.39 1.14
C GLY A 191 15.95 0.02 2.31
N GLY A 192 15.73 -0.59 3.47
CA GLY A 192 16.38 -0.22 4.72
C GLY A 192 15.94 1.14 5.23
N ILE A 193 14.68 1.52 4.99
CA ILE A 193 14.16 2.82 5.43
C ILE A 193 13.99 2.77 6.96
N GLU A 194 14.83 3.52 7.67
CA GLU A 194 14.79 3.65 9.12
C GLU A 194 14.88 5.15 9.48
N PRO A 195 13.98 5.70 10.32
CA PRO A 195 14.05 7.09 10.74
C PRO A 195 15.43 7.45 11.31
N GLY A 196 16.01 8.56 10.84
CA GLY A 196 17.34 9.01 11.26
C GLY A 196 18.53 8.21 10.68
N ARG A 197 18.31 7.28 9.75
CA ARG A 197 19.37 6.57 9.02
C ARG A 197 19.28 6.80 7.51
N PRO A 198 20.40 7.10 6.83
CA PRO A 198 20.41 7.19 5.38
C PRO A 198 20.12 5.83 4.72
N PHE A 199 19.27 5.83 3.70
CA PHE A 199 18.93 4.66 2.89
C PHE A 199 19.02 5.00 1.39
N ALA A 200 19.22 3.97 0.58
CA ALA A 200 19.25 4.13 -0.88
C ALA A 200 17.83 4.16 -1.44
N ALA A 201 17.60 5.07 -2.38
CA ALA A 201 16.35 5.18 -3.11
C ALA A 201 16.63 5.37 -4.60
N GLU A 202 15.83 4.72 -5.42
CA GLU A 202 15.87 4.79 -6.87
C GLU A 202 14.48 5.09 -7.40
N MET A 203 14.41 5.92 -8.44
CA MET A 203 13.18 6.26 -9.13
C MET A 203 13.45 6.36 -10.62
N SER A 204 12.55 5.83 -11.44
CA SER A 204 12.56 6.05 -12.88
C SER A 204 11.16 6.35 -13.39
N LEU A 205 11.07 7.18 -14.43
CA LEU A 205 9.82 7.51 -15.11
C LEU A 205 10.10 7.97 -16.55
N SER A 206 9.10 7.81 -17.40
CA SER A 206 9.10 8.33 -18.77
C SER A 206 7.92 9.28 -18.94
N ALA A 207 8.18 10.53 -19.27
CA ALA A 207 7.16 11.53 -19.52
C ALA A 207 6.94 11.70 -21.02
N THR A 208 5.69 11.66 -21.46
CA THR A 208 5.29 11.90 -22.85
C THR A 208 4.13 12.89 -22.92
N SER A 209 4.14 13.72 -23.96
CA SER A 209 2.99 14.55 -24.36
C SER A 209 2.99 14.70 -25.87
N ALA A 210 1.80 14.76 -26.46
CA ALA A 210 1.63 14.95 -27.90
C ALA A 210 1.54 16.43 -28.30
N ARG A 211 1.08 17.30 -27.40
CA ARG A 211 0.90 18.74 -27.63
C ARG A 211 1.14 19.51 -26.33
N PRO A 212 2.29 20.19 -26.16
CA PRO A 212 3.47 20.16 -27.02
C PRO A 212 4.09 18.77 -27.08
N GLU A 213 4.86 18.46 -28.14
CA GLU A 213 5.60 17.19 -28.18
C GLU A 213 6.67 17.19 -27.08
N VAL A 214 6.52 16.29 -26.12
CA VAL A 214 7.47 16.08 -25.03
C VAL A 214 7.78 14.60 -24.96
N ARG A 215 9.06 14.25 -24.90
CA ARG A 215 9.54 12.93 -24.53
C ARG A 215 10.75 13.10 -23.62
N ALA A 216 10.61 12.69 -22.37
CA ALA A 216 11.69 12.72 -21.41
C ALA A 216 11.75 11.39 -20.67
N ARG A 217 12.96 10.95 -20.35
CA ARG A 217 13.20 9.84 -19.45
C ARG A 217 14.02 10.36 -18.29
N VAL A 218 13.59 10.05 -17.08
CA VAL A 218 14.26 10.45 -15.85
C VAL A 218 14.59 9.18 -15.09
N ASP A 219 15.86 9.04 -14.75
CA ASP A 219 16.38 7.99 -13.88
C ASP A 219 17.15 8.70 -12.75
N LEU A 220 16.74 8.46 -11.51
CA LEU A 220 17.24 9.09 -10.30
C LEU A 220 17.69 8.00 -9.34
N SER A 221 18.90 8.13 -8.81
CA SER A 221 19.41 7.28 -7.74
C SER A 221 20.10 8.15 -6.71
N GLY A 222 19.96 7.81 -5.44
CA GLY A 222 20.56 8.60 -4.37
C GLY A 222 20.43 7.95 -3.01
N LYS A 223 21.03 8.61 -2.02
CA LYS A 223 20.81 8.32 -0.61
C LYS A 223 19.98 9.44 -0.01
N THR A 224 18.98 9.08 0.77
CA THR A 224 18.09 10.01 1.46
C THR A 224 17.86 9.51 2.89
N MET A 225 17.22 10.33 3.73
CA MET A 225 16.94 10.02 5.12
C MET A 225 15.59 10.59 5.51
N VAL A 226 14.82 9.86 6.31
CA VAL A 226 13.64 10.40 6.97
C VAL A 226 14.09 11.15 8.22
N ASP A 227 13.80 12.44 8.30
CA ASP A 227 14.07 13.25 9.49
C ASP A 227 13.28 12.69 10.68
N PRO A 228 13.92 12.26 11.77
CA PRO A 228 13.23 11.75 12.96
C PRO A 228 12.46 12.84 13.74
N SER A 229 12.62 14.11 13.35
CA SER A 229 12.06 15.29 14.02
C SER A 229 10.83 15.88 13.33
N ALA A 230 10.54 15.44 12.09
CA ALA A 230 9.47 15.95 11.24
C ALA A 230 8.07 15.60 11.75
#